data_AF-A0A6J1QC50-F1
#
_entry.id   AF-A0A6J1QC50-F1
#
_cell.length_a   1.000
_cell.length_b   1.000
_cell.length_c   1.000
_cell.angle_alpha   90.00
_cell.angle_beta   90.00
_cell.angle_gamma   90.00
#
_symmetry.space_group_name_H-M   'P 1'
#
loop_
_entity.id
_entity.type
_entity.pdbx_description
1 polymer ?
#
loop_
_entity_poly.entity_id
_entity_poly.type
_entity_poly.pdbx_seq_one_letter_code
_entity_poly.pdbx_strand_id
1 'polypeptide(L)'
;FEITQLLIAHGLEDLIDGSRLRGERTVDAVKTWTKDNAKAMSLISSSMEQTQLQGLITCRSAYEMWQSLVRTYEQRSASSKLLLMQRYHEYRMGLNDSVVEHVTHIKNLVSQLRDVGQQIDETDIMTKILGSLPAKYNTLVTAWDSVPLSYQLVGNLLERLIKEESRMAGEDEIAGALATVSLNKKKGMKNPRNQKNRKSRNDEKR
;
A
#
# COMPACT_ATOMS: atom_id res chain seq x y z
N PHE A 1 14.57 20.91 -9.26
CA PHE A 1 15.97 21.13 -8.86
C PHE A 1 16.82 21.51 -10.07
N GLU A 2 16.91 20.67 -11.11
CA GLU A 2 17.72 20.97 -12.32
C GLU A 2 17.28 22.24 -13.07
N ILE A 3 15.97 22.45 -13.25
CA ILE A 3 15.42 23.64 -13.90
C ILE A 3 15.80 24.93 -13.14
N THR A 4 15.74 24.89 -11.81
CA THR A 4 16.10 26.03 -10.95
C THR A 4 17.59 26.37 -11.09
N GLN A 5 18.47 25.36 -11.06
CA GLN A 5 19.92 25.56 -11.22
C GLN A 5 20.26 26.12 -12.61
N LEU A 6 19.57 25.65 -13.65
CA LEU A 6 19.75 26.15 -15.01
C LEU A 6 19.34 27.63 -15.13
N LEU A 7 18.25 28.04 -14.48
CA LEU A 7 17.78 29.43 -14.50
C LEU A 7 18.68 30.36 -13.66
N ILE A 8 19.17 29.91 -12.50
CA ILE A 8 20.15 30.63 -11.68
C ILE A 8 21.44 30.86 -12.48
N ALA A 9 21.97 29.82 -13.14
CA ALA A 9 23.17 29.92 -13.97
C ALA A 9 23.05 30.94 -15.12
N HIS A 10 21.82 31.23 -15.57
CA HIS A 10 21.55 32.23 -16.60
C HIS A 10 21.12 33.59 -16.04
N GLY A 11 21.04 33.76 -14.71
CA GLY A 11 20.61 34.99 -14.05
C GLY A 11 19.13 35.32 -14.28
N LEU A 12 18.26 34.31 -14.40
CA LEU A 12 16.84 34.43 -14.71
C LEU A 12 15.92 34.02 -13.55
N GLU A 13 16.46 33.87 -12.34
CA GLU A 13 15.72 33.48 -11.13
C GLU A 13 14.65 34.50 -10.73
N ASP A 14 14.93 35.78 -10.96
CA ASP A 14 14.05 36.91 -10.65
C ASP A 14 12.76 36.92 -11.51
N LEU A 15 12.78 36.26 -12.67
CA LEU A 15 11.62 36.10 -13.54
C LEU A 15 10.67 34.98 -13.10
N ILE A 16 11.18 33.90 -12.50
CA ILE A 16 10.36 32.78 -12.02
C ILE A 16 9.80 33.00 -10.61
N ASP A 17 10.45 33.86 -9.82
CA ASP A 17 9.97 34.31 -8.50
C ASP A 17 8.97 35.48 -8.61
N GLY A 18 8.84 36.09 -9.79
CA GLY A 18 7.93 37.22 -10.03
C GLY A 18 8.48 38.57 -9.55
N SER A 19 9.67 38.56 -8.96
CA SER A 19 10.42 39.74 -8.49
C SER A 19 10.73 40.73 -9.61
N ARG A 20 10.94 40.26 -10.84
CA ARG A 20 11.10 41.10 -12.04
C ARG A 20 9.79 41.24 -12.81
N LEU A 21 9.01 42.27 -12.46
CA LEU A 21 7.83 42.66 -13.21
C LEU A 21 8.21 43.27 -14.57
N ARG A 22 7.33 43.10 -15.56
CA ARG A 22 7.45 43.76 -16.87
C ARG A 22 7.45 45.27 -16.66
N GLY A 23 8.64 45.89 -16.68
CA GLY A 23 8.78 47.30 -16.38
C GLY A 23 8.10 48.18 -17.43
N GLU A 24 7.18 49.05 -17.01
CA GLU A 24 6.50 50.03 -17.87
C GLU A 24 7.37 51.27 -18.19
N ARG A 25 8.59 51.36 -17.63
CA ARG A 25 9.34 52.62 -17.54
C ARG A 25 10.07 53.02 -18.83
N THR A 26 10.52 52.07 -19.66
CA THR A 26 11.19 52.35 -20.95
C THR A 26 10.99 51.22 -21.97
N VAL A 27 11.01 51.57 -23.26
CA VAL A 27 10.89 50.59 -24.38
C VAL A 27 12.02 49.55 -24.34
N ASP A 28 13.23 49.94 -23.96
CA ASP A 28 14.39 49.04 -23.87
C ASP A 28 14.30 48.07 -22.69
N ALA A 29 13.69 48.50 -21.57
CA ALA A 29 13.41 47.62 -20.44
C ALA A 29 12.37 46.55 -20.81
N VAL A 30 11.32 46.93 -21.57
CA VAL A 30 10.31 45.97 -22.06
C VAL A 30 10.92 44.96 -23.03
N LYS A 31 11.81 45.39 -23.94
CA LYS A 31 12.51 44.49 -24.87
C LYS A 31 13.41 43.50 -24.14
N THR A 32 14.20 43.98 -23.18
CA THR A 32 15.09 43.13 -22.37
C THR A 32 14.29 42.11 -21.56
N TRP A 33 13.23 42.55 -20.88
CA TRP A 33 12.34 41.64 -20.15
C TRP A 33 11.71 40.58 -21.05
N THR A 34 11.25 40.96 -22.24
CA THR A 34 10.60 40.03 -23.18
C THR A 34 11.59 38.96 -23.66
N LYS A 35 12.83 39.36 -23.94
CA LYS A 35 13.91 38.44 -24.33
C LYS A 35 14.26 37.47 -23.20
N ASP A 36 14.43 37.98 -21.98
CA ASP A 36 14.81 37.18 -20.82
C ASP A 36 13.67 36.22 -20.42
N ASN A 37 12.41 36.68 -20.47
CA ASN A 37 11.23 35.84 -20.25
C ASN A 37 11.13 34.72 -21.30
N ALA A 38 11.31 35.03 -22.59
CA ALA A 38 11.29 34.01 -23.65
C ALA A 38 12.43 32.99 -23.48
N LYS A 39 13.61 33.44 -23.05
CA LYS A 39 14.75 32.56 -22.75
C LYS A 39 14.43 31.64 -21.57
N ALA A 40 13.85 32.16 -20.49
CA ALA A 40 13.44 31.36 -19.34
C ALA A 40 12.35 30.33 -19.72
N MET A 41 11.33 30.73 -20.49
CA MET A 41 10.30 29.81 -21.00
C MET A 41 10.91 28.70 -21.87
N SER A 42 11.89 29.02 -22.72
CA SER A 42 12.60 28.03 -23.54
C SER A 42 13.39 27.05 -22.68
N LEU A 43 14.12 27.53 -21.66
CA LEU A 43 14.91 26.69 -20.76
C LEU A 43 14.03 25.74 -19.95
N ILE A 44 12.90 26.24 -19.43
CA ILE A 44 11.90 25.42 -18.76
C ILE A 44 11.38 24.36 -19.74
N SER A 45 10.95 24.75 -20.95
CA SER A 45 10.38 23.81 -21.91
C SER A 45 11.37 22.75 -22.40
N SER A 46 12.64 23.11 -22.62
CA SER A 46 13.68 22.17 -23.09
C SER A 46 14.11 21.15 -22.04
N SER A 47 13.85 21.44 -20.76
CA SER A 47 14.19 20.55 -19.65
C SER A 47 13.12 19.51 -19.34
N MET A 48 12.03 19.46 -20.12
CA MET A 48 10.84 18.68 -19.81
C MET A 48 10.44 17.73 -20.94
N GLU A 49 9.87 16.59 -20.58
CA GLU A 49 9.27 15.66 -21.54
C GLU A 49 7.98 16.23 -22.15
N GLN A 50 7.70 15.83 -23.39
CA GLN A 50 6.55 16.29 -24.18
C GLN A 50 5.19 16.13 -23.47
N THR A 51 5.05 15.11 -22.62
CA THR A 51 3.83 14.86 -21.84
C THR A 51 3.61 15.90 -20.75
N GLN A 52 4.68 16.42 -20.15
CA GLN A 52 4.61 17.46 -19.12
C GLN A 52 4.35 18.85 -19.73
N LEU A 53 4.78 19.07 -20.99
CA LEU A 53 4.56 20.32 -21.70
C LEU A 53 3.09 20.62 -21.96
N GLN A 54 2.22 19.61 -22.08
CA GLN A 54 0.78 19.82 -22.36
C GLN A 54 0.10 20.72 -21.33
N GLY A 55 0.50 20.65 -20.05
CA GLY A 55 -0.02 21.49 -18.98
C GLY A 55 0.51 22.93 -18.98
N LEU A 56 1.55 23.22 -19.79
CA LEU A 56 2.20 24.53 -19.87
C LEU A 56 1.84 25.32 -21.12
N ILE A 57 1.17 24.71 -22.11
CA ILE A 57 0.82 25.35 -23.40
C ILE A 57 -0.01 26.63 -23.21
N THR A 58 -0.80 26.72 -22.15
CA THR A 58 -1.65 27.87 -21.85
C THR A 58 -0.93 29.01 -21.12
N CYS A 59 0.28 28.79 -20.62
CA CYS A 59 1.06 29.77 -19.85
C CYS A 59 1.70 30.81 -20.79
N ARG A 60 1.63 32.08 -20.40
CA ARG A 60 2.09 33.24 -21.19
C ARG A 60 3.41 33.84 -20.70
N SER A 61 3.91 33.39 -19.55
CA SER A 61 5.17 33.85 -18.98
C SER A 61 5.94 32.71 -18.32
N ALA A 62 7.25 32.90 -18.16
CA ALA A 62 8.09 31.95 -17.42
C ALA A 62 7.63 31.80 -15.96
N TYR A 63 7.12 32.89 -15.36
CA TYR A 63 6.49 32.88 -14.04
C TYR A 63 5.26 31.96 -14.01
N GLU A 64 4.32 32.11 -14.94
CA GLU A 64 3.13 31.24 -15.01
C GLU A 64 3.49 29.79 -15.23
N MET A 65 4.47 29.51 -16.10
CA MET A 65 4.98 28.16 -16.31
C MET A 65 5.56 27.58 -15.01
N TRP A 66 6.39 28.34 -14.31
CA TRP A 66 6.98 27.94 -13.03
C TRP A 66 5.92 27.66 -11.96
N GLN A 67 4.94 28.55 -11.81
CA GLN A 67 3.83 28.39 -10.87
C GLN A 67 2.97 27.16 -11.21
N SER A 68 2.68 26.92 -12.48
CA SER A 68 1.95 25.73 -12.94
C SER A 68 2.70 24.44 -12.61
N LEU A 69 4.03 24.44 -12.77
CA LEU A 69 4.88 23.33 -12.39
C LEU A 69 4.85 23.08 -10.89
N VAL A 70 5.10 24.11 -10.08
CA VAL A 70 5.06 24.00 -8.62
C VAL A 70 3.72 23.40 -8.18
N ARG A 71 2.60 23.94 -8.66
CA ARG A 71 1.25 23.42 -8.35
C ARG A 71 1.06 21.97 -8.77
N THR A 72 1.48 21.60 -9.98
CA THR A 72 1.32 20.24 -10.51
C THR A 72 2.13 19.24 -9.69
N TYR A 73 3.37 19.57 -9.33
CA TYR A 73 4.23 18.71 -8.52
C TYR A 73 3.75 18.63 -7.07
N GLU A 74 3.31 19.74 -6.48
CA GLU A 74 2.68 19.74 -5.16
C GLU A 74 1.40 18.90 -5.14
N GLN A 75 0.51 19.10 -6.12
CA GLN A 75 -0.72 18.32 -6.25
C GLN A 75 -0.43 16.83 -6.46
N ARG A 76 0.56 16.48 -7.30
CA ARG A 76 0.99 15.09 -7.49
C ARG A 76 1.56 14.50 -6.19
N SER A 77 2.35 15.26 -5.45
CA SER A 77 2.87 14.86 -4.14
C SER A 77 1.75 14.63 -3.13
N ALA A 78 0.81 15.58 -3.01
CA ALA A 78 -0.35 15.47 -2.14
C ALA A 78 -1.27 14.30 -2.53
N SER A 79 -1.50 14.10 -3.83
CA SER A 79 -2.33 12.99 -4.33
C SER A 79 -1.64 11.63 -4.11
N SER A 80 -0.32 11.58 -4.27
CA SER A 80 0.48 10.38 -3.96
C SER A 80 0.43 10.06 -2.48
N LYS A 81 0.56 11.07 -1.60
CA LYS A 81 0.40 10.93 -0.15
C LYS A 81 -0.99 10.42 0.23
N LEU A 82 -2.05 11.01 -0.33
CA LEU A 82 -3.43 10.61 -0.06
C LEU A 82 -3.69 9.15 -0.48
N LEU A 83 -3.28 8.78 -1.70
CA LEU A 83 -3.44 7.41 -2.19
C LEU A 83 -2.68 6.40 -1.33
N LEU A 84 -1.48 6.78 -0.87
CA LEU A 84 -0.67 5.92 -0.03
C LEU A 84 -1.26 5.76 1.38
N MET A 85 -1.81 6.84 1.95
CA MET A 85 -2.59 6.79 3.19
C MET A 85 -3.82 5.90 3.04
N GLN A 86 -4.55 6.03 1.94
CA GLN A 86 -5.71 5.18 1.64
C GLN A 86 -5.30 3.70 1.61
N ARG A 87 -4.24 3.35 0.87
CA ARG A 87 -3.70 1.98 0.84
C ARG A 87 -3.32 1.50 2.23
N TYR A 88 -2.65 2.33 3.02
CA TYR A 88 -2.29 2.00 4.40
C TYR A 88 -3.53 1.71 5.27
N HIS A 89 -4.57 2.54 5.21
CA HIS A 89 -5.78 2.34 6.00
C HIS A 89 -6.60 1.13 5.54
N GLU A 90 -6.73 0.92 4.24
CA GLU A 90 -7.50 -0.18 3.64
C GLU A 90 -6.80 -1.53 3.74
N TYR A 91 -5.47 -1.56 3.80
CA TYR A 91 -4.70 -2.81 3.85
C TYR A 91 -5.18 -3.72 4.99
N ARG A 92 -5.40 -5.00 4.67
CA ARG A 92 -5.75 -6.07 5.59
C ARG A 92 -4.90 -7.29 5.26
N MET A 93 -4.62 -8.11 6.26
CA MET A 93 -3.95 -9.39 6.05
C MET A 93 -4.86 -10.32 5.23
N GLY A 94 -4.31 -10.93 4.18
CA GLY A 94 -5.01 -11.98 3.45
C GLY A 94 -5.15 -13.26 4.28
N LEU A 95 -6.11 -14.11 3.92
CA LEU A 95 -6.35 -15.38 4.65
C LEU A 95 -5.15 -16.36 4.56
N ASN A 96 -4.41 -16.27 3.46
CA ASN A 96 -3.28 -17.14 3.12
C ASN A 96 -1.91 -16.46 3.31
N ASP A 97 -1.90 -15.18 3.71
CA ASP A 97 -0.66 -14.48 3.97
C ASP A 97 -0.07 -14.97 5.29
N SER A 98 1.25 -15.02 5.39
CA SER A 98 1.90 -15.21 6.70
C SER A 98 1.90 -13.92 7.51
N VAL A 99 1.99 -14.05 8.83
CA VAL A 99 2.16 -12.90 9.75
C VAL A 99 3.38 -12.06 9.36
N VAL A 100 4.48 -12.72 8.97
CA VAL A 100 5.73 -12.03 8.63
C VAL A 100 5.56 -11.19 7.37
N GLU A 101 4.93 -11.74 6.33
CA GLU A 101 4.62 -11.00 5.10
C GLU A 101 3.70 -9.83 5.39
N HIS A 102 2.66 -10.05 6.20
CA HIS A 102 1.72 -9.02 6.61
C HIS A 102 2.39 -7.82 7.29
N VAL A 103 3.20 -8.08 8.32
CA VAL A 103 3.92 -7.03 9.06
C VAL A 103 4.96 -6.34 8.19
N THR A 104 5.63 -7.09 7.31
CA THR A 104 6.59 -6.53 6.34
C THR A 104 5.90 -5.57 5.37
N HIS A 105 4.72 -5.92 4.87
CA HIS A 105 3.95 -5.06 3.99
C HIS A 105 3.54 -3.74 4.67
N ILE A 106 3.10 -3.81 5.93
CA ILE A 106 2.80 -2.60 6.73
C ILE A 106 4.04 -1.73 6.89
N LYS A 107 5.19 -2.31 7.25
CA LYS A 107 6.46 -1.58 7.39
C LYS A 107 6.87 -0.90 6.08
N ASN A 108 6.65 -1.56 4.94
CA ASN A 108 6.93 -0.99 3.62
C ASN A 108 6.02 0.21 3.32
N LEU A 109 4.73 0.13 3.65
CA LEU A 109 3.80 1.26 3.50
C LEU A 109 4.19 2.43 4.41
N VAL A 110 4.55 2.16 5.67
CA VAL A 110 5.03 3.18 6.61
C VAL A 110 6.32 3.84 6.10
N SER A 111 7.24 3.07 5.52
CA SER A 111 8.45 3.62 4.91
C SER A 111 8.12 4.57 3.76
N GLN A 112 7.25 4.16 2.84
CA GLN A 112 6.82 5.01 1.73
C GLN A 112 6.12 6.29 2.24
N LEU A 113 5.36 6.20 3.33
CA LEU A 113 4.69 7.35 3.94
C LEU A 113 5.69 8.34 4.54
N ARG A 114 6.73 7.81 5.20
CA ARG A 114 7.84 8.62 5.69
C ARG A 114 8.56 9.35 4.56
N ASP A 115 8.73 8.70 3.41
CA ASP A 115 9.39 9.29 2.24
C ASP A 115 8.60 10.48 1.65
N VAL A 116 7.27 10.49 1.82
CA VAL A 116 6.40 11.63 1.46
C VAL A 116 6.12 12.59 2.63
N GLY A 117 6.94 12.52 3.69
CA GLY A 117 6.88 13.43 4.84
C GLY A 117 5.76 13.12 5.84
N GLN A 118 5.20 11.91 5.85
CA GLN A 118 4.23 11.47 6.84
C GLN A 118 4.88 10.50 7.83
N GLN A 119 4.99 10.92 9.09
CA GLN A 119 5.41 10.03 10.16
C GLN A 119 4.20 9.28 10.73
N ILE A 120 4.44 8.03 11.14
CA ILE A 120 3.47 7.18 11.84
C ILE A 120 4.19 6.67 13.08
N ASP A 121 3.55 6.85 14.24
CA ASP A 121 4.09 6.44 15.52
C ASP A 121 4.07 4.92 15.68
N GLU A 122 4.99 4.40 16.50
CA GLU A 122 5.08 2.95 16.71
C GLU A 122 3.77 2.36 17.27
N THR A 123 3.07 3.12 18.13
CA THR A 123 1.75 2.76 18.63
C THR A 123 0.74 2.60 17.50
N ASP A 124 0.68 3.53 16.55
CA ASP A 124 -0.24 3.46 15.40
C ASP A 124 0.11 2.28 14.49
N ILE A 125 1.39 1.95 14.34
CA ILE A 125 1.83 0.76 13.60
C ILE A 125 1.31 -0.51 14.27
N MET A 126 1.42 -0.62 15.60
CA MET A 126 0.89 -1.77 16.34
C MET A 126 -0.63 -1.86 16.24
N THR A 127 -1.34 -0.75 16.45
CA THR A 127 -2.79 -0.67 16.29
C THR A 127 -3.21 -1.08 14.89
N LYS A 128 -2.45 -0.64 13.87
CA LYS A 128 -2.68 -1.04 12.49
C LYS A 128 -2.53 -2.54 12.32
N ILE A 129 -1.42 -3.13 12.77
CA ILE A 129 -1.16 -4.58 12.67
C ILE A 129 -2.31 -5.35 13.30
N LEU A 130 -2.62 -5.08 14.57
CA LEU A 130 -3.68 -5.78 15.32
C LEU A 130 -5.05 -5.64 14.65
N GLY A 131 -5.41 -4.43 14.21
CA GLY A 131 -6.68 -4.14 13.55
C GLY A 131 -6.80 -4.67 12.11
N SER A 132 -5.70 -5.13 11.52
CA SER A 132 -5.69 -5.72 10.17
C SER A 132 -5.60 -7.23 10.12
N LEU A 133 -5.51 -7.89 11.27
CA LEU A 133 -5.48 -9.35 11.36
C LEU A 133 -6.86 -9.97 11.09
N PRO A 134 -6.92 -11.20 10.55
CA PRO A 134 -8.17 -11.95 10.45
C PRO A 134 -8.67 -12.39 11.82
N ALA A 135 -9.98 -12.66 11.93
CA ALA A 135 -10.64 -13.00 13.20
C ALA A 135 -10.04 -14.21 13.94
N LYS A 136 -9.30 -15.10 13.25
CA LYS A 136 -8.59 -16.24 13.87
C LYS A 136 -7.56 -15.80 14.92
N TYR A 137 -7.05 -14.57 14.85
CA TYR A 137 -6.09 -14.02 15.81
C TYR A 137 -6.75 -13.26 16.98
N ASN A 138 -8.08 -13.17 17.08
CA ASN A 138 -8.78 -12.37 18.10
C ASN A 138 -8.38 -12.72 19.54
N THR A 139 -8.09 -14.01 19.80
CA THR A 139 -7.63 -14.48 21.11
C THR A 139 -6.28 -13.84 21.48
N LEU A 140 -5.36 -13.75 20.53
CA LEU A 140 -4.07 -13.09 20.74
C LEU A 140 -4.24 -11.58 20.88
N VAL A 141 -5.10 -10.95 20.08
CA VAL A 141 -5.39 -9.51 20.19
C VAL A 141 -5.87 -9.17 21.60
N THR A 142 -6.81 -9.96 22.14
CA THR A 142 -7.31 -9.79 23.51
C THR A 142 -6.21 -10.01 24.56
N ALA A 143 -5.35 -11.01 24.36
CA ALA A 143 -4.24 -11.26 25.27
C ALA A 143 -3.15 -10.17 25.22
N TRP A 144 -3.03 -9.47 24.08
CA TRP A 144 -2.09 -8.36 23.91
C TRP A 144 -2.44 -7.15 24.78
N ASP A 145 -3.73 -6.88 25.00
CA ASP A 145 -4.20 -5.78 25.87
C ASP A 145 -3.72 -5.91 27.33
N SER A 146 -3.35 -7.12 27.76
CA SER A 146 -2.80 -7.36 29.09
C SER A 146 -1.28 -7.17 29.19
N VAL A 147 -0.58 -6.88 28.08
CA VAL A 147 0.87 -6.67 28.06
C VAL A 147 1.19 -5.26 28.58
N PRO A 148 2.14 -5.09 29.53
CA PRO A 148 2.52 -3.77 30.00
C PRO A 148 3.03 -2.89 28.86
N LEU A 149 2.69 -1.59 28.89
CA LEU A 149 3.04 -0.62 27.85
C LEU A 149 4.53 -0.60 27.51
N SER A 150 5.41 -0.80 28.49
CA SER A 150 6.87 -0.86 28.28
C SER A 150 7.34 -2.02 27.38
N TYR A 151 6.50 -3.05 27.22
CA TYR A 151 6.77 -4.21 26.36
C TYR A 151 5.93 -4.20 25.08
N GLN A 152 5.06 -3.20 24.88
CA GLN A 152 4.29 -3.06 23.65
C GLN A 152 5.17 -2.41 22.57
N LEU A 153 5.97 -3.25 21.93
CA LEU A 153 6.84 -2.89 20.82
C LEU A 153 6.49 -3.73 19.60
N VAL A 154 6.70 -3.20 18.40
CA VAL A 154 6.38 -3.92 17.15
C VAL A 154 7.15 -5.25 17.05
N GLY A 155 8.38 -5.31 17.56
CA GLY A 155 9.18 -6.53 17.62
C GLY A 155 8.53 -7.62 18.49
N ASN A 156 8.16 -7.28 19.72
CA ASN A 156 7.52 -8.21 20.65
C ASN A 156 6.16 -8.69 20.14
N LEU A 157 5.40 -7.80 19.48
CA LEU A 157 4.13 -8.16 18.85
C LEU A 157 4.33 -9.18 17.73
N LEU A 158 5.32 -8.95 16.87
CA LEU A 158 5.65 -9.85 15.76
C LEU A 158 6.04 -11.25 16.27
N GLU A 159 6.92 -11.34 17.27
CA GLU A 159 7.32 -12.63 17.86
C GLU A 159 6.12 -13.42 18.39
N ARG A 160 5.19 -12.73 19.06
CA ARG A 160 4.00 -13.35 19.63
C ARG A 160 3.02 -13.81 18.55
N LEU A 161 2.85 -13.03 17.49
CA LEU A 161 2.04 -13.40 16.33
C LEU A 161 2.60 -14.61 15.58
N ILE A 162 3.92 -14.68 15.38
CA ILE A 162 4.57 -15.84 14.73
C ILE A 162 4.36 -17.12 15.55
N LYS A 163 4.49 -17.04 16.88
CA LYS A 163 4.25 -18.17 17.78
C LYS A 163 2.80 -18.65 17.69
N GLU A 164 1.85 -17.72 17.61
CA GLU A 164 0.43 -18.04 17.49
C GLU A 164 0.10 -18.66 16.13
N GLU A 165 0.65 -18.13 15.04
CA GLU A 165 0.51 -18.69 13.69
C GLU A 165 1.00 -20.15 13.65
N SER A 166 2.15 -20.43 14.27
CA SER A 166 2.69 -21.79 14.37
C SER A 166 1.79 -22.73 15.19
N ARG A 167 1.16 -22.22 16.26
CA ARG A 167 0.22 -22.97 17.09
C ARG A 167 -1.04 -23.34 16.30
N MET A 168 -1.62 -22.38 15.58
CA MET A 168 -2.81 -22.59 14.76
C MET A 168 -2.55 -23.56 13.62
N ALA A 169 -1.38 -23.49 12.97
CA ALA A 169 -1.02 -24.44 11.91
C ALA A 169 -1.02 -25.90 12.40
N GLY A 170 -0.53 -26.15 13.63
CA GLY A 170 -0.59 -27.48 14.25
C GLY A 170 -2.02 -27.93 14.60
N GLU A 171 -2.88 -27.01 15.07
CA GLU A 171 -4.29 -27.29 15.35
C GLU A 171 -5.07 -27.65 14.07
N ASP A 172 -4.82 -26.93 12.97
CA ASP A 172 -5.44 -27.19 11.65
C ASP A 172 -5.03 -28.55 11.07
N GLU A 173 -3.76 -28.96 11.23
CA GLU A 173 -3.27 -30.27 10.79
C GLU A 173 -3.97 -31.41 11.57
N ILE A 174 -4.10 -31.27 12.89
CA ILE A 174 -4.80 -32.24 13.74
C ILE A 174 -6.29 -32.30 13.38
N ALA A 175 -6.94 -31.16 13.18
CA ALA A 175 -8.35 -31.10 12.79
C ALA A 175 -8.59 -31.77 11.43
N GLY A 176 -7.71 -31.52 10.45
CA GLY A 176 -7.73 -32.18 9.15
C GLY A 176 -7.59 -33.71 9.26
N ALA A 177 -6.63 -34.19 10.06
CA ALA A 177 -6.44 -35.61 10.30
C ALA A 177 -7.68 -36.26 10.94
N LEU A 178 -8.29 -35.64 11.95
CA LEU A 178 -9.51 -36.14 12.61
C LEU A 178 -10.72 -36.19 11.65
N ALA A 179 -10.86 -35.20 10.76
CA ALA A 179 -11.93 -35.16 9.77
C ALA A 179 -11.81 -36.31 8.76
N THR A 180 -10.60 -36.59 8.26
CA THR A 180 -10.37 -37.72 7.32
C THR A 180 -10.65 -39.09 7.97
N VAL A 181 -10.25 -39.29 9.22
CA VAL A 181 -10.53 -40.52 9.99
C VAL A 181 -12.03 -40.70 10.20
N SER A 182 -12.75 -39.62 10.51
CA SER A 182 -14.21 -39.64 10.72
C SER A 182 -14.99 -40.01 9.45
N LEU A 183 -14.54 -39.55 8.28
CA LEU A 183 -15.14 -39.91 6.98
C LEU A 183 -14.88 -41.38 6.62
N ASN A 184 -13.68 -41.90 6.92
CA ASN A 184 -13.35 -43.31 6.70
C ASN A 184 -14.19 -44.25 7.59
N LYS A 185 -14.48 -43.85 8.83
CA LYS A 185 -15.32 -44.65 9.75
C LYS A 185 -16.77 -44.79 9.26
N LYS A 186 -17.32 -43.77 8.57
CA LYS A 186 -18.67 -43.82 7.97
C LYS A 186 -18.76 -44.73 6.73
N LYS A 187 -17.67 -44.94 5.97
CA LYS A 187 -17.67 -45.88 4.83
C LYS A 187 -17.59 -47.36 5.23
N GLY A 188 -17.15 -47.67 6.45
CA GLY A 188 -16.99 -49.04 6.96
C GLY A 188 -18.26 -49.70 7.52
N MET A 189 -19.35 -48.97 7.73
CA MET A 189 -20.62 -49.51 8.27
C MET A 189 -21.62 -49.85 7.15
N LYS A 190 -21.27 -50.78 6.25
CA LYS A 190 -22.26 -51.52 5.47
C LYS A 190 -22.63 -52.81 6.21
N ASN A 191 -23.82 -52.79 6.79
CA ASN A 191 -24.45 -53.86 7.57
C ASN A 191 -24.62 -55.15 6.72
N PRO A 192 -24.08 -56.32 7.09
CA PRO A 192 -24.37 -57.57 6.39
C PRO A 192 -25.69 -58.16 6.91
N ARG A 193 -26.82 -57.67 6.41
CA ARG A 193 -28.14 -58.26 6.67
C ARG A 193 -28.47 -59.32 5.61
N ASN A 194 -28.17 -60.57 5.98
CA ASN A 194 -29.06 -61.73 5.89
C ASN A 194 -29.69 -62.07 4.51
N GLN A 195 -29.15 -63.06 3.80
CA GLN A 195 -29.93 -63.95 2.94
C GLN A 195 -29.51 -65.40 3.20
N LYS A 196 -30.24 -66.05 4.10
CA LYS A 196 -30.21 -67.51 4.27
C LYS A 196 -31.46 -68.07 3.58
N ASN A 197 -31.21 -69.06 2.72
CA ASN A 197 -32.10 -70.16 2.33
C ASN A 197 -33.28 -69.91 1.38
N ARG A 198 -33.13 -70.43 0.15
CA ARG A 198 -34.12 -71.34 -0.46
C ARG A 198 -33.40 -72.42 -1.26
N LYS A 199 -33.15 -73.57 -0.61
CA LYS A 199 -32.79 -74.82 -1.28
C LYS A 199 -34.02 -75.33 -2.03
N SER A 200 -33.87 -75.44 -3.34
CA SER A 200 -34.69 -76.26 -4.21
C SER A 200 -34.57 -77.73 -3.82
N ARG A 201 -35.72 -78.39 -3.66
CA ARG A 201 -35.84 -79.85 -3.65
C ARG A 201 -37.05 -80.20 -4.50
N ASN A 202 -36.80 -80.52 -5.76
CA ASN A 202 -37.67 -81.41 -6.52
C ASN A 202 -37.56 -82.79 -5.86
N ASP A 203 -38.68 -83.41 -5.51
CA ASP A 203 -39.16 -84.61 -6.19
C ASP A 203 -40.35 -85.26 -5.48
N GLU A 204 -41.25 -85.72 -6.34
CA GLU A 204 -42.13 -86.91 -6.25
C GLU A 204 -43.56 -86.87 -5.71
N LYS A 205 -44.43 -87.31 -6.66
CA LYS A 205 -45.64 -88.15 -6.57
C LYS A 205 -46.90 -87.43 -6.09
N ARG A 206 -48.00 -87.43 -6.87
CA ARG A 206 -48.64 -88.61 -7.46
C ARG A 206 -49.61 -88.21 -8.57
#